data_AF-A0A821VJ17-F1
#
_entry.id   AF-A0A821VJ17-F1
#
_cell.length_a   1.000
_cell.length_b   1.000
_cell.length_c   1.000
_cell.angle_alpha   90.00
_cell.angle_beta   90.00
_cell.angle_gamma   90.00
#
_symmetry.space_group_name_H-M   'P 1'
#
loop_
_entity.id
_entity.type
_entity.pdbx_description
1 polymer ?
#
loop_
_entity_poly.entity_id
_entity_poly.type
_entity_poly.pdbx_seq_one_letter_code
_entity_poly.pdbx_strand_id
1 'polypeptide(L)'
;VKAYGPGLASSGQIIDKSTEFTIDTHNAGEAALRVQAIDQDYQPVDIHVKNNGNGTYTCRYTPRNPNRHCILIDYGGVAIPHSPFRVWPTEPSNPSKVRVYGPGVEHGVKMNTLTQFTVDCKEAGP
;
A
#
# COMPACT_ATOMS: atom_id res chain seq x y z
N VAL A 1 9.97 21.49 1.88
CA VAL A 1 8.89 20.54 2.21
C VAL A 1 9.35 19.13 1.87
N LYS A 2 9.05 18.15 2.72
CA LYS A 2 9.34 16.73 2.46
C LYS A 2 8.09 15.91 2.72
N ALA A 3 7.89 14.81 1.99
CA ALA A 3 6.84 13.86 2.26
C ALA A 3 7.42 12.45 2.38
N TYR A 4 6.99 11.69 3.38
CA TYR A 4 7.50 10.35 3.68
C TYR A 4 6.49 9.52 4.47
N GLY A 5 6.63 8.20 4.41
CA GLY A 5 5.77 7.26 5.13
C GLY A 5 5.30 6.11 4.26
N PRO A 6 4.70 5.07 4.87
CA PRO A 6 4.27 3.88 4.14
C PRO A 6 3.21 4.18 3.08
N GLY A 7 2.39 5.23 3.23
CA GLY A 7 1.41 5.65 2.24
C GLY A 7 1.97 6.17 0.92
N LEU A 8 3.28 6.42 0.82
CA LEU A 8 3.96 6.91 -0.40
C LEU A 8 4.99 5.91 -0.97
N ALA A 9 5.19 4.76 -0.33
CA ALA A 9 6.07 3.72 -0.85
C ALA A 9 5.54 3.18 -2.19
N SER A 10 6.41 2.77 -3.11
CA SER A 10 5.95 2.18 -4.38
C SER A 10 5.20 0.86 -4.20
N SER A 11 5.36 0.19 -3.07
CA SER A 11 4.75 -1.11 -2.80
C SER A 11 4.52 -1.31 -1.31
N GLY A 12 3.72 -2.32 -0.96
CA GLY A 12 3.46 -2.73 0.43
C GLY A 12 2.16 -2.16 1.01
N GLN A 13 1.44 -1.31 0.27
CA GLN A 13 0.05 -0.98 0.58
C GLN A 13 -0.84 -2.15 0.20
N ILE A 14 -1.87 -2.37 1.01
CA ILE A 14 -2.85 -3.43 0.80
C ILE A 14 -4.21 -2.76 0.57
N ILE A 15 -4.96 -3.21 -0.43
CA ILE A 15 -6.32 -2.71 -0.68
C ILE A 15 -7.20 -2.87 0.57
N ASP A 16 -8.14 -1.95 0.76
CA ASP A 16 -9.03 -1.84 1.93
C ASP A 16 -8.33 -1.69 3.30
N LYS A 17 -6.99 -1.64 3.34
CA LYS A 17 -6.22 -1.33 4.54
C LYS A 17 -5.82 0.15 4.54
N SER A 18 -6.20 0.86 5.59
CA SER A 18 -5.81 2.26 5.77
C SER A 18 -4.29 2.39 5.87
N THR A 19 -3.73 3.36 5.15
CA THR A 19 -2.32 3.74 5.17
C THR A 19 -2.16 5.24 5.34
N GLU A 20 -0.98 5.68 5.76
CA GLU A 20 -0.71 7.09 6.05
C GLU A 20 0.70 7.52 5.63
N PHE A 21 0.84 8.81 5.41
CA PHE A 21 2.12 9.47 5.20
C PHE A 21 2.12 10.85 5.85
N THR A 22 3.32 11.37 6.07
CA THR A 22 3.56 12.65 6.71
C THR A 22 4.16 13.63 5.71
N ILE A 23 3.68 14.87 5.74
CA ILE A 23 4.27 16.00 5.04
C ILE A 23 4.86 16.94 6.08
N ASP A 24 6.15 17.23 5.95
CA ASP A 24 6.92 18.13 6.81
C ASP A 24 7.20 19.45 6.08
N THR A 25 6.72 20.56 6.65
CA THR A 25 6.83 21.91 6.12
C THR A 25 7.68 22.85 6.98
N HIS A 26 8.38 22.38 8.03
CA HIS A 26 9.06 23.24 9.02
C HIS A 26 9.99 24.30 8.40
N ASN A 27 10.70 23.94 7.32
CA ASN A 27 11.68 24.83 6.68
C ASN A 27 11.13 25.58 5.45
N ALA A 28 9.82 25.55 5.21
CA ALA A 28 9.21 26.03 3.95
C ALA A 28 8.45 27.36 4.08
N GLY A 29 8.37 27.96 5.28
CA GLY A 29 7.51 29.11 5.55
C GLY A 29 6.03 28.73 5.58
N GLU A 30 5.15 29.71 5.80
CA GLU A 30 3.71 29.50 5.82
C GLU A 30 3.13 29.61 4.41
N ALA A 31 2.54 28.53 3.91
CA ALA A 31 1.82 28.49 2.64
C ALA A 31 0.72 27.43 2.64
N ALA A 32 -0.18 27.50 1.64
CA ALA A 32 -1.26 26.54 1.48
C ALA A 32 -0.74 25.16 1.03
N LEU A 33 -1.21 24.10 1.69
CA LEU A 33 -0.97 22.70 1.31
C LEU A 33 -2.14 22.19 0.45
N ARG A 34 -1.81 21.54 -0.67
CA ARG A 34 -2.78 20.79 -1.50
C ARG A 34 -2.30 19.36 -1.69
N VAL A 35 -3.19 18.41 -1.42
CA VAL A 35 -2.97 16.98 -1.61
C VAL A 35 -4.10 16.44 -2.47
N GLN A 36 -3.77 15.75 -3.55
CA GLN A 36 -4.73 15.09 -4.41
C GLN A 36 -4.26 13.68 -4.72
N ALA A 37 -5.19 12.75 -4.88
CA ALA A 37 -4.86 11.43 -5.38
C ALA A 37 -5.89 10.96 -6.38
N ILE A 38 -5.41 10.24 -7.38
CA ILE A 38 -6.21 9.61 -8.42
C ILE A 38 -5.73 8.18 -8.62
N ASP A 39 -6.62 7.28 -9.00
CA ASP A 39 -6.24 5.96 -9.49
C ASP A 39 -5.94 5.99 -11.00
N GLN A 40 -5.67 4.82 -11.58
CA GLN A 40 -5.34 4.70 -13.00
C GLN A 40 -6.51 5.05 -13.93
N ASP A 41 -7.74 4.98 -13.42
CA ASP A 41 -8.99 5.26 -14.14
C ASP A 41 -9.42 6.72 -13.94
N TYR A 42 -8.51 7.56 -13.41
CA TYR A 42 -8.70 8.97 -13.09
C TYR A 42 -9.80 9.21 -12.04
N GLN A 43 -10.15 8.19 -11.25
CA GLN A 43 -11.09 8.35 -10.14
C GLN A 43 -10.38 8.98 -8.94
N PRO A 44 -11.02 9.96 -8.27
CA PRO A 44 -10.44 10.58 -7.09
C PRO A 44 -10.35 9.58 -5.94
N VAL A 45 -9.21 9.58 -5.26
CA VAL A 45 -8.97 8.81 -4.05
C VAL A 45 -9.08 9.78 -2.87
N ASP A 46 -10.00 9.51 -1.96
CA ASP A 46 -10.21 10.37 -0.79
C ASP A 46 -9.01 10.30 0.16
N ILE A 47 -8.46 11.48 0.48
CA ILE A 47 -7.34 11.63 1.40
C ILE A 47 -7.77 12.55 2.53
N HIS A 48 -7.78 12.02 3.75
CA HIS A 48 -7.98 12.80 4.93
C HIS A 48 -6.67 13.45 5.37
N VAL A 49 -6.61 14.79 5.35
CA VAL A 49 -5.45 15.57 5.78
C VAL A 49 -5.70 16.17 7.15
N LYS A 50 -4.83 15.87 8.11
CA LYS A 50 -4.83 16.43 9.45
C LYS A 50 -3.60 17.31 9.65
N ASN A 51 -3.80 18.59 10.00
CA ASN A 51 -2.73 19.45 10.48
C ASN A 51 -2.41 19.12 11.95
N ASN A 52 -1.14 18.86 12.25
CA ASN A 52 -0.70 18.50 13.60
C ASN A 52 -0.31 19.72 14.46
N GLY A 53 -0.33 20.92 13.91
CA GLY A 53 -0.04 22.17 14.64
C GLY A 53 1.44 22.40 14.94
N ASN A 54 2.32 21.53 14.43
CA ASN A 54 3.77 21.57 14.61
C ASN A 54 4.50 21.62 13.28
N GLY A 55 3.91 22.20 12.23
CA GLY A 55 4.54 22.22 10.89
C GLY A 55 4.56 20.88 10.17
N THR A 56 3.78 19.90 10.63
CA THR A 56 3.57 18.62 9.93
C THR A 56 2.09 18.36 9.67
N TYR A 57 1.83 17.58 8.63
CA TYR A 57 0.51 17.13 8.23
C TYR A 57 0.50 15.62 8.11
N THR A 58 -0.50 14.97 8.71
CA THR A 58 -0.74 13.54 8.55
C THR A 58 -1.83 13.33 7.51
N CYS A 59 -1.50 12.62 6.44
CA CYS A 59 -2.42 12.29 5.36
C CYS A 59 -2.76 10.80 5.44
N ARG A 60 -4.04 10.46 5.51
CA ARG A 60 -4.53 9.08 5.59
C ARG A 60 -5.46 8.78 4.43
N TYR A 61 -5.31 7.62 3.80
CA TYR A 61 -6.20 7.13 2.75
C TYR A 61 -6.34 5.62 2.80
N THR A 62 -7.31 5.10 2.06
CA THR A 62 -7.54 3.66 1.90
C THR A 62 -7.62 3.34 0.40
N PRO A 63 -6.62 2.67 -0.19
CA PRO A 63 -6.70 2.26 -1.58
C PRO A 63 -7.81 1.22 -1.76
N ARG A 64 -8.63 1.38 -2.81
CA ARG A 64 -9.81 0.53 -3.06
C ARG A 64 -9.64 -0.46 -4.20
N ASN A 65 -8.58 -0.32 -4.98
CA ASN A 65 -8.27 -1.21 -6.09
C ASN A 65 -6.76 -1.44 -6.16
N PRO A 66 -6.30 -2.55 -6.76
CA PRO A 66 -4.87 -2.88 -6.87
C PRO A 66 -4.17 -2.11 -8.00
N ASN A 67 -4.82 -1.09 -8.55
CA ASN A 67 -4.26 -0.33 -9.67
C ASN A 67 -3.26 0.70 -9.18
N ARG A 68 -2.45 1.24 -10.10
CA ARG A 68 -1.53 2.33 -9.76
C ARG A 68 -2.31 3.57 -9.29
N HIS A 69 -1.97 4.08 -8.12
CA HIS A 69 -2.47 5.39 -7.67
C HIS A 69 -1.36 6.45 -7.78
N CYS A 70 -1.74 7.66 -8.15
CA CYS A 70 -0.87 8.82 -8.25
C CYS A 70 -1.27 9.85 -7.19
N ILE A 71 -0.36 10.15 -6.26
CA ILE A 71 -0.55 11.13 -5.19
C ILE A 71 0.26 12.38 -5.53
N LEU A 72 -0.44 13.49 -5.72
CA LEU A 72 0.11 14.81 -6.00
C LEU A 72 0.12 15.64 -4.73
N ILE A 73 1.26 16.25 -4.44
CA ILE A 73 1.45 17.12 -3.28
C ILE A 73 2.08 18.43 -3.75
N ASP A 74 1.40 19.52 -3.45
CA ASP A 74 1.80 20.88 -3.76
C ASP A 74 1.80 21.73 -2.47
N TYR A 75 2.80 22.59 -2.34
CA TYR A 75 2.91 23.53 -1.23
C TYR A 75 3.18 24.94 -1.76
N GLY A 76 2.30 25.89 -1.44
CA GLY A 76 2.40 27.27 -1.97
C GLY A 76 2.26 27.35 -3.51
N GLY A 77 1.56 26.39 -4.12
CA GLY A 77 1.40 26.30 -5.57
C GLY A 77 2.59 25.67 -6.30
N VAL A 78 3.59 25.15 -5.57
CA VAL A 78 4.76 24.48 -6.14
C VAL A 78 4.75 23.00 -5.73
N ALA A 79 4.91 22.12 -6.71
CA ALA A 79 5.03 20.68 -6.47
C ALA A 79 6.25 20.40 -5.60
N ILE A 80 6.07 19.57 -4.57
CA ILE A 80 7.20 19.17 -3.71
C ILE A 80 8.12 18.19 -4.47
N PRO A 81 9.39 18.03 -4.04
CA PRO A 81 10.25 17.01 -4.60
C PRO A 81 9.61 15.62 -4.58
N HIS A 82 9.77 14.87 -5.67
CA HIS A 82 9.20 13.53 -5.90
C HIS A 82 7.69 13.46 -6.14
N SER A 83 6.95 14.57 -6.04
CA SER A 83 5.58 14.64 -6.55
C SER A 83 5.60 14.56 -8.09
N PRO A 84 4.76 13.72 -8.72
CA PRO A 84 3.77 12.82 -8.11
C PRO A 84 4.39 11.52 -7.59
N PHE A 85 3.89 11.06 -6.44
CA PHE A 85 4.21 9.75 -5.88
C PHE A 85 3.34 8.68 -6.53
N ARG A 86 3.95 7.59 -6.98
CA ARG A 86 3.24 6.46 -7.58
C ARG A 86 3.28 5.29 -6.61
N VAL A 87 2.11 4.73 -6.29
CA VAL A 87 1.96 3.60 -5.37
C VAL A 87 1.20 2.47 -6.06
N TRP A 88 1.54 1.23 -5.73
CA TRP A 88 0.94 0.03 -6.30
C TRP A 88 0.41 -0.87 -5.16
N PRO A 89 -0.83 -0.64 -4.71
CA PRO A 89 -1.46 -1.47 -3.70
C PRO A 89 -1.65 -2.91 -4.20
N THR A 90 -1.52 -3.88 -3.31
CA THR A 90 -1.74 -5.29 -3.61
C THR A 90 -3.00 -5.80 -2.93
N GLU A 91 -3.54 -6.91 -3.44
CA GLU A 91 -4.57 -7.66 -2.73
C GLU A 91 -4.05 -8.20 -1.40
N PRO A 92 -4.91 -8.37 -0.38
CA PRO A 92 -4.51 -9.01 0.87
C PRO A 92 -4.20 -10.49 0.64
N SER A 93 -3.08 -10.97 1.16
CA SER A 93 -2.77 -12.39 1.26
C SER A 93 -3.30 -12.98 2.57
N ASN A 94 -3.82 -14.21 2.54
CA ASN A 94 -4.22 -14.99 3.72
C ASN A 94 -3.49 -16.36 3.75
N PRO A 95 -2.32 -16.44 4.39
CA PRO A 95 -1.56 -17.69 4.48
C PRO A 95 -2.30 -18.84 5.17
N SER A 96 -3.26 -18.55 6.06
CA SER A 96 -4.05 -19.59 6.74
C SER A 96 -4.99 -20.36 5.79
N LYS A 97 -5.17 -19.88 4.57
CA LYS A 97 -5.94 -20.56 3.52
C LYS A 97 -5.10 -21.46 2.62
N VAL A 98 -3.78 -21.51 2.81
CA VAL A 98 -2.92 -22.47 2.12
C VAL A 98 -3.23 -23.88 2.64
N ARG A 99 -3.49 -24.82 1.73
CA ARG A 99 -3.76 -26.22 2.07
C ARG A 99 -2.67 -27.10 1.50
N VAL A 100 -2.13 -28.02 2.30
CA VAL A 100 -1.16 -29.02 1.84
C VAL A 100 -1.76 -30.41 2.07
N TYR A 101 -1.76 -31.24 1.03
CA TYR A 101 -2.35 -32.58 1.10
C TYR A 101 -1.67 -33.56 0.14
N GLY A 102 -1.85 -34.87 0.37
CA GLY A 102 -1.33 -35.94 -0.46
C GLY A 102 -0.37 -36.88 0.27
N PRO A 103 0.02 -37.99 -0.38
CA PRO A 103 0.69 -39.11 0.26
C PRO A 103 2.08 -38.80 0.82
N GLY A 104 2.71 -37.69 0.42
CA GLY A 104 3.99 -37.22 0.96
C GLY A 104 3.91 -36.47 2.29
N VAL A 105 2.72 -36.03 2.71
CA VAL A 105 2.49 -35.26 3.96
C VAL A 105 1.51 -35.95 4.91
N GLU A 106 0.97 -37.11 4.51
CA GLU A 106 0.13 -37.97 5.34
C GLU A 106 0.96 -38.91 6.21
N HIS A 107 0.31 -39.53 7.20
CA HIS A 107 0.98 -40.47 8.11
C HIS A 107 1.31 -41.78 7.37
N GLY A 108 2.58 -42.17 7.37
CA GLY A 108 3.03 -43.43 6.78
C GLY A 108 3.53 -43.29 5.35
N VAL A 109 4.65 -42.56 5.16
CA VAL A 109 5.34 -42.47 3.88
C VAL A 109 6.13 -43.76 3.62
N LYS A 110 5.91 -44.40 2.47
CA LYS A 110 6.59 -45.66 2.11
C LYS A 110 8.06 -45.42 1.76
N MET A 111 8.94 -46.21 2.36
CA MET A 111 10.37 -46.23 2.02
C MET A 111 10.57 -46.64 0.55
N ASN A 112 11.57 -46.04 -0.11
CA ASN A 112 11.96 -46.33 -1.50
C ASN A 112 10.86 -46.18 -2.56
N THR A 113 9.79 -45.43 -2.25
CA THR A 113 8.72 -45.11 -3.21
C THR A 113 8.72 -43.60 -3.44
N LEU A 114 8.75 -43.16 -4.70
CA LEU A 114 8.53 -41.75 -5.03
C LEU A 114 7.12 -41.36 -4.56
N THR A 115 7.04 -40.33 -3.73
CA THR A 115 5.78 -39.78 -3.24
C THR A 115 5.65 -38.33 -3.69
N GLN A 116 4.42 -37.80 -3.60
CA GLN A 116 4.10 -36.43 -3.96
C GLN A 116 3.15 -35.84 -2.94
N PHE A 117 3.11 -34.52 -2.88
CA PHE A 117 2.10 -33.76 -2.17
C PHE A 117 1.73 -32.55 -3.03
N THR A 118 0.56 -32.00 -2.76
CA THR A 118 0.01 -30.83 -3.44
C THR A 118 -0.06 -29.68 -2.44
N VAL A 119 0.32 -28.50 -2.91
CA VAL A 119 0.13 -27.22 -2.21
C VAL A 119 -0.95 -26.45 -2.97
N ASP A 120 -2.08 -26.19 -2.34
CA ASP A 120 -3.19 -25.42 -2.88
C ASP A 120 -3.21 -24.01 -2.26
N CYS A 121 -2.94 -23.00 -3.08
CA CYS A 121 -2.91 -21.59 -2.72
C CYS A 121 -4.09 -20.78 -3.31
N LYS A 122 -5.11 -21.43 -3.90
CA LYS A 122 -6.15 -20.74 -4.69
C LYS A 122 -6.90 -19.65 -3.91
N GLU A 123 -7.02 -19.79 -2.59
CA GLU A 123 -7.69 -18.80 -1.75
C GLU A 123 -6.75 -17.94 -0.90
N ALA A 124 -5.43 -18.12 -1.04
CA ALA A 124 -4.43 -17.46 -0.19
C ALA A 124 -4.06 -16.04 -0.65
N GLY A 125 -4.50 -15.62 -1.84
CA GLY A 125 -4.08 -14.35 -2.44
C GLY A 125 -2.67 -14.42 -3.05
N PRO A 126 -2.16 -13.29 -3.57
CA PRO A 126 -0.86 -13.19 -4.25
C PRO A 126 0.36 -13.22 -3.32
#